data_AF-A0A7J7FQG5-F1
#
_entry.id   AF-A0A7J7FQG5-F1
#
_cell.length_a   1.000
_cell.length_b   1.000
_cell.length_c   1.000
_cell.angle_alpha   90.00
_cell.angle_beta   90.00
_cell.angle_gamma   90.00
#
_symmetry.space_group_name_H-M   'P 1'
#
loop_
_entity.id
_entity.type
_entity.pdbx_description
1 polymer ?
#
loop_
_entity_poly.entity_id
_entity_poly.type
_entity_poly.pdbx_seq_one_letter_code
_entity_poly.pdbx_strand_id
1 'polypeptide(L)'
;MQRAAGLYGSLIVDVAKGEKEPFHYDGEFNILLSDWWHESVHEQELGLSSKPFRWIGEPQTLLMNGRGQYNCSLAAHYSNSSSSQCMFRGNEQCAPQILRVRPNKIYRLRVTSSTSLASLNLQISNHKMVLVEADGNYLQPFAVDDMDIYSGESYSVLFTTDQNPSNNYWVSVSVRGRKPNTTQALTILNYHNTTSASKPPPSPPPVAPLWNNYTHSKLFTKKILALMGNPNPPPTTHHRRIILLNTQNYIDGYTKWAINNISLVLPATPYLGSIKYNLNNAFDHKTPPENFPSNYDVMKQAQNPNSTYGSAVYMLSFNTTVDIILQNANALAVNSSEIHPWHLHGHDFWVLGYGEGKFSNENDGKSFNLKNPPYRNTAVVFPFGWTALRFVANNPGVWAFHCHIEPHLHMGMGVVFAEGVRRLGKIPNEVLTCGLTGKMFLNNKND
;
A
#
# COMPACT_ATOMS: atom_id res chain seq x y z
N MET A 1 10.36 -5.99 10.72
CA MET A 1 9.11 -6.33 10.00
C MET A 1 7.93 -6.63 10.94
N GLN A 2 7.74 -5.86 12.02
CA GLN A 2 6.82 -6.23 13.11
C GLN A 2 5.33 -6.29 12.72
N ARG A 3 4.87 -5.48 11.76
CA ARG A 3 3.47 -5.53 11.31
C ARG A 3 3.10 -6.88 10.71
N ALA A 4 4.06 -7.58 10.07
CA ALA A 4 3.86 -8.92 9.55
C ALA A 4 3.59 -9.95 10.66
N ALA A 5 3.96 -9.65 11.92
CA ALA A 5 3.66 -10.46 13.08
C ALA A 5 2.24 -10.23 13.65
N GLY A 6 1.44 -9.36 13.05
CA GLY A 6 0.04 -9.10 13.45
C GLY A 6 -0.21 -7.76 14.14
N LEU A 7 0.78 -6.86 14.21
CA LEU A 7 0.62 -5.55 14.85
C LEU A 7 -0.01 -4.54 13.88
N TYR A 8 -1.33 -4.58 13.76
CA TYR A 8 -2.13 -3.64 12.97
C TYR A 8 -3.59 -3.61 13.43
N GLY A 9 -4.34 -2.59 13.02
CA GLY A 9 -5.75 -2.44 13.30
C GLY A 9 -6.36 -1.28 12.51
N SER A 10 -7.68 -1.15 12.55
CA SER A 10 -8.37 -0.05 11.87
C SER A 10 -8.42 1.20 12.74
N LEU A 11 -8.24 2.36 12.11
CA LEU A 11 -8.57 3.66 12.66
C LEU A 11 -9.63 4.27 11.72
N ILE A 12 -10.84 4.45 12.23
CA ILE A 12 -11.95 5.06 11.50
C ILE A 12 -12.18 6.46 12.08
N VAL A 13 -12.22 7.45 11.20
CA VAL A 13 -12.57 8.83 11.53
C VAL A 13 -13.90 9.14 10.86
N ASP A 14 -14.91 9.46 11.67
CA ASP A 14 -16.20 9.91 11.17
C ASP A 14 -16.17 11.40 10.80
N VAL A 15 -17.13 11.84 10.00
CA VAL A 15 -17.37 13.27 9.73
C VAL A 15 -17.58 14.05 11.03
N ALA A 16 -17.37 15.37 10.99
CA ALA A 16 -17.49 16.20 12.18
C ALA A 16 -18.90 16.12 12.79
N LYS A 17 -19.00 16.35 14.10
CA LYS A 17 -20.28 16.29 14.81
C LYS A 17 -21.30 17.26 14.18
N GLY A 18 -22.40 16.72 13.67
CA GLY A 18 -23.47 17.47 13.01
C GLY A 18 -23.40 17.45 11.48
N GLU A 19 -22.30 16.98 10.91
CA GLU A 19 -22.16 16.71 9.48
C GLU A 19 -22.66 15.32 9.12
N LYS A 20 -22.85 15.09 7.83
CA LYS A 20 -23.26 13.79 7.27
C LYS A 20 -22.37 13.48 6.09
N GLU A 21 -22.14 12.19 5.89
CA GLU A 21 -21.48 11.68 4.68
C GLU A 21 -22.22 12.16 3.42
N PRO A 22 -21.51 12.41 2.30
CA PRO A 22 -22.11 12.90 1.05
C PRO A 22 -22.90 11.82 0.29
N PHE A 23 -23.11 10.66 0.91
CA PHE A 23 -23.87 9.52 0.38
C PHE A 23 -24.64 8.82 1.51
N HIS A 24 -25.75 8.16 1.15
CA HIS A 24 -26.61 7.43 2.10
C HIS A 24 -26.22 5.95 2.18
N TYR A 25 -26.30 5.38 3.37
CA TYR A 25 -26.22 3.94 3.63
C TYR A 25 -27.04 3.58 4.88
N ASP A 26 -27.53 2.35 4.95
CA ASP A 26 -28.34 1.83 6.05
C ASP A 26 -27.52 1.12 7.14
N GLY A 27 -26.26 0.81 6.85
CA GLY A 27 -25.32 0.21 7.78
C GLY A 27 -23.93 0.10 7.17
N GLU A 28 -22.94 -0.30 7.98
CA GLU A 28 -21.56 -0.42 7.52
C GLU A 28 -20.84 -1.65 8.08
N PHE A 29 -19.83 -2.09 7.33
CA PHE A 29 -18.88 -3.12 7.73
C PHE A 29 -17.46 -2.61 7.54
N ASN A 30 -16.53 -3.19 8.30
CA ASN A 30 -15.11 -2.99 8.17
C ASN A 30 -14.43 -4.34 7.85
N ILE A 31 -13.62 -4.35 6.79
CA ILE A 31 -12.70 -5.43 6.45
C ILE A 31 -11.27 -4.87 6.38
N LEU A 32 -10.42 -5.37 7.26
CA LEU A 32 -8.97 -5.23 7.18
C LEU A 32 -8.40 -6.50 6.55
N LEU A 33 -7.70 -6.33 5.42
CA LEU A 33 -7.04 -7.38 4.67
C LEU A 33 -5.56 -7.46 5.06
N SER A 34 -5.09 -8.67 5.33
CA SER A 34 -3.68 -8.96 5.56
C SER A 34 -3.32 -10.34 5.01
N ASP A 35 -2.04 -10.67 5.06
CA ASP A 35 -1.47 -11.95 4.63
C ASP A 35 -0.60 -12.53 5.74
N TRP A 36 -0.46 -13.86 5.77
CA TRP A 36 0.15 -14.56 6.88
C TRP A 36 1.10 -15.66 6.42
N TRP A 37 2.25 -15.71 7.09
CA TRP A 37 3.24 -16.75 6.95
C TRP A 37 3.35 -17.61 8.21
N HIS A 38 3.68 -18.88 8.03
CA HIS A 38 3.91 -19.79 9.15
C HIS A 38 5.34 -19.70 9.72
N GLU A 39 6.30 -19.28 8.88
CA GLU A 39 7.67 -19.00 9.33
C GLU A 39 7.70 -17.74 10.19
N SER A 40 8.53 -17.71 11.23
CA SER A 40 8.59 -16.57 12.12
C SER A 40 9.12 -15.32 11.41
N VAL A 41 8.62 -14.14 11.78
CA VAL A 41 9.09 -12.88 11.20
C VAL A 41 10.60 -12.67 11.41
N HIS A 42 11.17 -13.15 12.51
CA HIS A 42 12.61 -13.06 12.78
C HIS A 42 13.44 -13.94 11.84
N GLU A 43 12.97 -15.16 11.52
CA GLU A 43 13.63 -16.03 10.53
C GLU A 43 13.54 -15.46 9.12
N GLN A 44 12.39 -14.85 8.78
CA GLN A 44 12.22 -14.12 7.53
C GLN A 44 13.20 -12.94 7.43
N GLU A 45 13.31 -12.10 8.47
CA GLU A 45 14.26 -10.98 8.53
C GLU A 45 15.70 -11.45 8.38
N LEU A 46 16.06 -12.54 9.05
CA LEU A 46 17.37 -13.18 8.91
C LEU A 46 17.57 -13.67 7.47
N GLY A 47 16.58 -14.33 6.87
CA GLY A 47 16.62 -14.82 5.50
C GLY A 47 16.85 -13.73 4.46
N LEU A 48 16.13 -12.62 4.57
CA LEU A 48 16.27 -11.44 3.71
C LEU A 48 17.61 -10.71 3.90
N SER A 49 18.24 -10.87 5.07
CA SER A 49 19.53 -10.27 5.41
C SER A 49 20.72 -11.22 5.21
N SER A 50 20.46 -12.46 4.80
CA SER A 50 21.49 -13.51 4.64
C SER A 50 22.18 -13.46 3.29
N LYS A 51 23.38 -14.04 3.23
CA LYS A 51 24.11 -14.38 2.01
C LYS A 51 24.53 -15.86 2.10
N PRO A 52 23.86 -16.79 1.40
CA PRO A 52 22.88 -16.56 0.34
C PRO A 52 21.54 -16.02 0.86
N PHE A 53 20.91 -15.19 0.03
CA PHE A 53 19.57 -14.62 0.26
C PHE A 53 18.51 -15.71 0.29
N ARG A 54 17.55 -15.60 1.21
CA ARG A 54 16.36 -16.48 1.30
C ARG A 54 15.10 -15.63 1.21
N TRP A 55 14.32 -15.83 0.15
CA TRP A 55 13.04 -15.15 -0.04
C TRP A 55 11.96 -15.77 0.85
N ILE A 56 11.07 -14.94 1.37
CA ILE A 56 9.96 -15.37 2.26
C ILE A 56 8.88 -16.21 1.55
N GLY A 57 8.86 -16.20 0.22
CA GLY A 57 7.85 -16.89 -0.57
C GLY A 57 6.49 -16.18 -0.58
N GLU A 58 5.49 -16.85 -1.14
CA GLU A 58 4.09 -16.39 -1.10
C GLU A 58 3.46 -16.74 0.25
N PRO A 59 2.48 -15.95 0.74
CA PRO A 59 1.85 -16.21 2.03
C PRO A 59 1.10 -17.54 2.02
N GLN A 60 1.07 -18.24 3.16
CA GLN A 60 0.27 -19.45 3.29
C GLN A 60 -1.22 -19.14 3.35
N THR A 61 -1.62 -18.02 3.96
CA THR A 61 -3.02 -17.66 4.18
C THR A 61 -3.26 -16.18 3.95
N LEU A 62 -4.36 -15.86 3.24
CA LEU A 62 -4.92 -14.51 3.22
C LEU A 62 -5.92 -14.36 4.38
N LEU A 63 -5.90 -13.20 5.05
CA LEU A 63 -6.72 -12.92 6.21
C LEU A 63 -7.73 -11.80 5.93
N MET A 64 -8.99 -12.02 6.32
CA MET A 64 -10.00 -10.99 6.46
C MET A 64 -10.28 -10.80 7.95
N ASN A 65 -10.05 -9.59 8.48
CA ASN A 65 -10.16 -9.27 9.91
C ASN A 65 -9.38 -10.25 10.80
N GLY A 66 -8.17 -10.63 10.37
CA GLY A 66 -7.28 -11.53 11.09
C GLY A 66 -7.63 -13.02 10.97
N ARG A 67 -8.56 -13.41 10.11
CA ARG A 67 -9.08 -14.79 10.00
C ARG A 67 -8.96 -15.30 8.57
N GLY A 68 -8.53 -16.54 8.41
CA GLY A 68 -8.37 -17.20 7.11
C GLY A 68 -8.29 -18.71 7.23
N GLN A 69 -8.25 -19.41 6.11
CA GLN A 69 -8.26 -20.87 6.06
C GLN A 69 -6.98 -21.40 5.42
N TYR A 70 -6.46 -22.51 5.96
CA TYR A 70 -5.28 -23.21 5.46
C TYR A 70 -5.56 -24.72 5.37
N ASN A 71 -5.12 -25.37 4.30
CA ASN A 71 -5.35 -26.79 4.00
C ASN A 71 -6.82 -27.25 3.90
N CYS A 72 -7.78 -26.31 3.91
CA CYS A 72 -9.19 -26.54 3.65
C CYS A 72 -9.79 -25.35 2.89
N SER A 73 -10.98 -25.52 2.33
CA SER A 73 -11.75 -24.43 1.71
C SER A 73 -13.20 -24.41 2.20
N LEU A 74 -13.77 -23.22 2.35
CA LEU A 74 -15.21 -23.05 2.56
C LEU A 74 -16.05 -23.47 1.35
N ALA A 75 -15.44 -23.46 0.17
CA ALA A 75 -16.06 -23.78 -1.10
C ALA A 75 -15.57 -25.12 -1.67
N ALA A 76 -15.10 -26.05 -0.82
CA ALA A 76 -14.55 -27.32 -1.28
C ALA A 76 -15.59 -28.15 -2.06
N HIS A 77 -16.87 -28.03 -1.74
CA HIS A 77 -17.97 -28.71 -2.45
C HIS A 77 -18.16 -28.27 -3.91
N TYR A 78 -17.55 -27.15 -4.33
CA TYR A 78 -17.53 -26.69 -5.73
C TYR A 78 -16.28 -27.12 -6.50
N SER A 79 -15.28 -27.68 -5.81
CA SER A 79 -14.00 -28.01 -6.42
C SER A 79 -13.83 -29.52 -6.58
N ASN A 80 -13.35 -29.94 -7.75
CA ASN A 80 -12.89 -31.31 -7.99
C ASN A 80 -11.47 -31.56 -7.44
N SER A 81 -10.88 -30.59 -6.74
CA SER A 81 -9.56 -30.70 -6.12
C SER A 81 -9.57 -31.54 -4.84
N SER A 82 -8.40 -32.00 -4.40
CA SER A 82 -8.18 -32.68 -3.11
C SER A 82 -8.37 -31.79 -1.86
N SER A 83 -8.77 -30.53 -2.00
CA SER A 83 -8.99 -29.62 -0.87
C SER A 83 -10.14 -30.11 0.02
N SER A 84 -9.85 -30.28 1.31
CA SER A 84 -10.86 -30.67 2.32
C SER A 84 -11.85 -29.54 2.60
N GLN A 85 -13.09 -29.89 2.95
CA GLN A 85 -14.09 -28.92 3.42
C GLN A 85 -13.70 -28.40 4.81
N CYS A 86 -13.68 -27.09 5.01
CA CYS A 86 -13.50 -26.54 6.36
C CYS A 86 -14.75 -26.81 7.22
N MET A 87 -14.54 -27.37 8.41
CA MET A 87 -15.60 -27.72 9.36
C MET A 87 -15.61 -26.75 10.54
N PHE A 88 -16.22 -25.57 10.36
CA PHE A 88 -16.32 -24.55 11.41
C PHE A 88 -17.63 -24.68 12.20
N ARG A 89 -17.54 -24.50 13.52
CA ARG A 89 -18.67 -24.33 14.45
C ARG A 89 -18.96 -22.85 14.72
N GLY A 90 -18.07 -21.96 14.31
CA GLY A 90 -18.22 -20.50 14.34
C GLY A 90 -17.52 -19.81 15.52
N ASN A 91 -16.96 -20.58 16.46
CA ASN A 91 -16.21 -20.07 17.61
C ASN A 91 -14.68 -20.22 17.43
N GLU A 92 -14.23 -20.90 16.38
CA GLU A 92 -12.81 -21.05 16.08
C GLU A 92 -12.18 -19.69 15.74
N GLN A 93 -10.91 -19.51 16.11
CA GLN A 93 -10.18 -18.27 15.81
C GLN A 93 -10.08 -18.00 14.30
N CYS A 94 -10.02 -19.05 13.48
CA CYS A 94 -9.96 -18.97 12.02
C CYS A 94 -11.34 -19.02 11.32
N ALA A 95 -12.44 -19.20 12.06
CA ALA A 95 -13.78 -19.20 11.46
C ALA A 95 -14.08 -17.84 10.81
N PRO A 96 -14.56 -17.78 9.56
CA PRO A 96 -14.74 -16.53 8.83
C PRO A 96 -15.76 -15.61 9.50
N GLN A 97 -15.52 -14.30 9.47
CA GLN A 97 -16.51 -13.32 9.91
C GLN A 97 -17.59 -13.14 8.85
N ILE A 98 -18.77 -13.70 9.09
CA ILE A 98 -19.94 -13.57 8.22
C ILE A 98 -20.47 -12.14 8.25
N LEU A 99 -20.73 -11.56 7.08
CA LEU A 99 -21.37 -10.24 6.93
C LEU A 99 -22.88 -10.42 6.84
N ARG A 100 -23.62 -9.97 7.86
CA ARG A 100 -25.08 -10.15 7.94
C ARG A 100 -25.80 -8.91 7.48
N VAL A 101 -26.57 -9.03 6.39
CA VAL A 101 -27.28 -7.93 5.76
C VAL A 101 -28.78 -8.17 5.72
N ARG A 102 -29.58 -7.11 5.68
CA ARG A 102 -31.02 -7.19 5.39
C ARG A 102 -31.24 -6.95 3.89
N PRO A 103 -32.22 -7.63 3.25
CA PRO A 103 -32.55 -7.37 1.85
C PRO A 103 -32.98 -5.92 1.61
N ASN A 104 -32.74 -5.41 0.39
CA ASN A 104 -33.12 -4.07 -0.08
C ASN A 104 -32.55 -2.93 0.78
N LYS A 105 -31.30 -3.09 1.22
CA LYS A 105 -30.53 -2.11 1.97
C LYS A 105 -29.20 -1.81 1.28
N ILE A 106 -28.69 -0.60 1.50
CA ILE A 106 -27.38 -0.14 1.02
C ILE A 106 -26.42 -0.22 2.19
N TYR A 107 -25.29 -0.90 1.99
CA TYR A 107 -24.24 -0.99 3.01
C TYR A 107 -22.95 -0.34 2.52
N ARG A 108 -22.27 0.36 3.43
CA ARG A 108 -20.87 0.79 3.23
C ARG A 108 -19.93 -0.32 3.69
N LEU A 109 -19.06 -0.77 2.80
CA LEU A 109 -17.95 -1.66 3.13
C LEU A 109 -16.66 -0.86 3.11
N ARG A 110 -16.08 -0.63 4.30
CA ARG A 110 -14.74 -0.07 4.46
C ARG A 110 -13.72 -1.19 4.29
N VAL A 111 -12.77 -1.02 3.38
CA VAL A 111 -11.73 -2.00 3.08
C VAL A 111 -10.37 -1.35 3.26
N THR A 112 -9.50 -1.96 4.03
CA THR A 112 -8.11 -1.48 4.24
C THR A 112 -7.15 -2.64 4.00
N SER A 113 -5.99 -2.37 3.39
CA SER A 113 -4.95 -3.39 3.20
C SER A 113 -3.71 -3.09 4.03
N SER A 114 -3.33 -4.01 4.91
CA SER A 114 -2.07 -4.02 5.65
C SER A 114 -1.20 -5.23 5.28
N THR A 115 -1.36 -5.76 4.07
CA THR A 115 -0.60 -6.91 3.57
C THR A 115 0.91 -6.63 3.55
N SER A 116 1.72 -7.62 3.89
CA SER A 116 3.18 -7.55 3.84
C SER A 116 3.69 -7.67 2.40
N LEU A 117 3.01 -8.46 1.55
CA LEU A 117 3.40 -8.69 0.16
C LEU A 117 2.22 -8.60 -0.83
N ALA A 118 1.10 -9.23 -0.49
CA ALA A 118 0.06 -9.50 -1.47
C ALA A 118 -0.61 -8.22 -2.01
N SER A 119 -0.75 -8.15 -3.33
CA SER A 119 -1.75 -7.29 -3.96
C SER A 119 -3.03 -8.11 -4.14
N LEU A 120 -4.17 -7.54 -3.78
CA LEU A 120 -5.41 -8.30 -3.64
C LEU A 120 -6.48 -7.79 -4.60
N ASN A 121 -7.41 -8.66 -4.96
CA ASN A 121 -8.64 -8.33 -5.69
C ASN A 121 -9.83 -8.77 -4.84
N LEU A 122 -10.77 -7.85 -4.59
CA LEU A 122 -11.97 -8.08 -3.79
C LEU A 122 -13.22 -8.12 -4.67
N GLN A 123 -14.11 -9.07 -4.39
CA GLN A 123 -15.38 -9.26 -5.11
C GLN A 123 -16.50 -9.68 -4.17
N ILE A 124 -17.73 -9.26 -4.47
CA ILE A 124 -18.95 -9.75 -3.83
C ILE A 124 -19.81 -10.42 -4.92
N SER A 125 -20.05 -11.73 -4.82
CA SER A 125 -20.81 -12.48 -5.83
C SER A 125 -22.14 -11.80 -6.14
N ASN A 126 -22.40 -11.53 -7.42
CA ASN A 126 -23.65 -10.94 -7.91
C ASN A 126 -23.94 -9.51 -7.40
N HIS A 127 -23.00 -8.82 -6.77
CA HIS A 127 -23.19 -7.45 -6.29
C HIS A 127 -22.16 -6.54 -6.91
N LYS A 128 -22.63 -5.45 -7.53
CA LYS A 128 -21.74 -4.35 -7.91
C LYS A 128 -21.34 -3.54 -6.68
N MET A 129 -20.13 -2.99 -6.74
CA MET A 129 -19.58 -2.11 -5.73
C MET A 129 -19.42 -0.71 -6.32
N VAL A 130 -19.98 0.30 -5.67
CA VAL A 130 -19.80 1.70 -6.05
C VAL A 130 -18.71 2.29 -5.17
N LEU A 131 -17.55 2.60 -5.75
CA LEU A 131 -16.44 3.24 -5.03
C LEU A 131 -16.82 4.68 -4.72
N VAL A 132 -16.66 5.11 -3.47
CA VAL A 132 -17.04 6.46 -3.01
C VAL A 132 -15.93 7.17 -2.23
N GLU A 133 -14.94 6.43 -1.71
CA GLU A 133 -13.82 6.95 -0.94
C GLU A 133 -12.57 6.13 -1.25
N ALA A 134 -11.41 6.79 -1.28
CA ALA A 134 -10.10 6.16 -1.22
C ALA A 134 -9.18 6.97 -0.31
N ASP A 135 -8.42 6.29 0.56
CA ASP A 135 -7.40 6.90 1.41
C ASP A 135 -7.93 8.09 2.24
N GLY A 136 -9.14 7.96 2.78
CA GLY A 136 -9.81 9.01 3.56
C GLY A 136 -10.37 10.19 2.75
N ASN A 137 -10.28 10.14 1.42
CA ASN A 137 -10.72 11.20 0.52
C ASN A 137 -11.87 10.73 -0.39
N TYR A 138 -12.88 11.58 -0.59
CA TYR A 138 -14.02 11.26 -1.44
C TYR A 138 -13.66 11.24 -2.93
N LEU A 139 -14.23 10.28 -3.65
CA LEU A 139 -14.03 10.08 -5.08
C LEU A 139 -15.25 10.48 -5.88
N GLN A 140 -15.05 10.73 -7.17
CA GLN A 140 -16.15 10.69 -8.14
C GLN A 140 -16.70 9.25 -8.19
N PRO A 141 -17.98 9.00 -7.83
CA PRO A 141 -18.45 7.63 -7.70
C PRO A 141 -18.47 6.87 -9.02
N PHE A 142 -18.04 5.60 -9.00
CA PHE A 142 -18.14 4.69 -10.14
C PHE A 142 -18.36 3.24 -9.69
N ALA A 143 -19.10 2.48 -10.50
CA ALA A 143 -19.41 1.08 -10.21
C ALA A 143 -18.37 0.14 -10.81
N VAL A 144 -18.06 -0.93 -10.07
CA VAL A 144 -17.20 -2.05 -10.49
C VAL A 144 -17.80 -3.38 -10.05
N ASP A 145 -17.43 -4.45 -10.74
CA ASP A 145 -17.75 -5.83 -10.34
C ASP A 145 -16.67 -6.40 -9.41
N ASP A 146 -15.44 -5.91 -9.55
CA ASP A 146 -14.27 -6.26 -8.75
C ASP A 146 -13.36 -5.04 -8.55
N MET A 147 -12.55 -5.04 -7.49
CA MET A 147 -11.58 -3.96 -7.24
C MET A 147 -10.22 -4.52 -6.82
N ASP A 148 -9.15 -3.97 -7.39
CA ASP A 148 -7.79 -4.21 -6.92
C ASP A 148 -7.51 -3.30 -5.71
N ILE A 149 -6.80 -3.83 -4.71
CA ILE A 149 -6.34 -3.10 -3.54
C ILE A 149 -4.90 -3.50 -3.21
N TYR A 150 -4.06 -2.49 -3.05
CA TYR A 150 -2.64 -2.66 -2.75
C TYR A 150 -2.34 -2.34 -1.27
N SER A 151 -1.23 -2.85 -0.75
CA SER A 151 -0.82 -2.58 0.64
C SER A 151 -0.71 -1.08 0.89
N GLY A 152 -1.29 -0.61 2.00
CA GLY A 152 -1.34 0.81 2.38
C GLY A 152 -2.57 1.56 1.86
N GLU A 153 -3.30 1.00 0.88
CA GLU A 153 -4.53 1.62 0.39
C GLU A 153 -5.73 1.31 1.31
N SER A 154 -6.69 2.23 1.29
CA SER A 154 -8.02 2.03 1.86
C SER A 154 -9.10 2.55 0.91
N TYR A 155 -10.27 1.91 0.93
CA TYR A 155 -11.43 2.29 0.13
C TYR A 155 -12.70 2.17 0.95
N SER A 156 -13.71 2.98 0.61
CA SER A 156 -15.10 2.66 0.92
C SER A 156 -15.88 2.39 -0.34
N VAL A 157 -16.63 1.29 -0.33
CA VAL A 157 -17.57 0.93 -1.40
C VAL A 157 -18.99 0.81 -0.87
N LEU A 158 -19.96 1.19 -1.67
CA LEU A 158 -21.38 0.93 -1.41
C LEU A 158 -21.84 -0.27 -2.22
N PHE A 159 -22.62 -1.15 -1.61
CA PHE A 159 -23.32 -2.22 -2.33
C PHE A 159 -24.77 -2.31 -1.87
N THR A 160 -25.66 -2.62 -2.81
CA THR A 160 -27.09 -2.78 -2.57
C THR A 160 -27.44 -4.25 -2.48
N THR A 161 -28.25 -4.64 -1.51
CA THR A 161 -28.67 -6.03 -1.29
C THR A 161 -29.95 -6.37 -2.04
N ASP A 162 -29.88 -6.25 -3.36
CA ASP A 162 -30.97 -6.39 -4.33
C ASP A 162 -31.12 -7.80 -4.91
N GLN A 163 -30.28 -8.75 -4.48
CA GLN A 163 -30.28 -10.11 -4.97
C GLN A 163 -31.30 -11.00 -4.23
N ASN A 164 -31.52 -12.23 -4.72
CA ASN A 164 -32.50 -13.17 -4.15
C ASN A 164 -32.25 -13.41 -2.65
N PRO A 165 -33.17 -13.01 -1.76
CA PRO A 165 -32.95 -13.08 -0.31
C PRO A 165 -32.93 -14.50 0.25
N SER A 166 -33.33 -15.51 -0.52
CA SER A 166 -33.25 -16.93 -0.15
C SER A 166 -31.84 -17.53 -0.33
N ASN A 167 -30.88 -16.75 -0.83
CA ASN A 167 -29.51 -17.18 -1.11
C ASN A 167 -28.49 -16.40 -0.28
N ASN A 168 -27.36 -17.06 -0.01
CA ASN A 168 -26.13 -16.40 0.46
C ASN A 168 -25.22 -16.12 -0.73
N TYR A 169 -24.26 -15.20 -0.54
CA TYR A 169 -23.31 -14.79 -1.57
C TYR A 169 -21.89 -14.82 -1.02
N TRP A 170 -20.89 -15.05 -1.89
CA TRP A 170 -19.49 -15.03 -1.47
C TRP A 170 -18.97 -13.59 -1.42
N VAL A 171 -18.13 -13.32 -0.42
CA VAL A 171 -17.13 -12.26 -0.47
C VAL A 171 -15.78 -12.95 -0.64
N SER A 172 -15.09 -12.63 -1.72
CA SER A 172 -13.87 -13.30 -2.16
C SER A 172 -12.72 -12.32 -2.26
N VAL A 173 -11.57 -12.71 -1.75
CA VAL A 173 -10.33 -11.95 -1.85
C VAL A 173 -9.21 -12.85 -2.38
N SER A 174 -8.60 -12.46 -3.50
CA SER A 174 -7.63 -13.27 -4.23
C SER A 174 -6.34 -12.50 -4.52
N VAL A 175 -5.21 -13.22 -4.60
CA VAL A 175 -3.92 -12.63 -4.98
C VAL A 175 -3.91 -12.23 -6.45
N ARG A 176 -3.39 -11.04 -6.73
CA ARG A 176 -3.13 -10.47 -8.04
C ARG A 176 -1.76 -9.82 -8.08
N GLY A 177 -1.27 -9.46 -9.28
CA GLY A 177 0.04 -8.81 -9.45
C GLY A 177 1.26 -9.72 -9.30
N ARG A 178 1.08 -10.92 -8.74
CA ARG A 178 2.09 -11.99 -8.62
C ARG A 178 1.44 -13.33 -8.94
N LYS A 179 2.23 -14.31 -9.39
CA LYS A 179 1.71 -15.66 -9.70
C LYS A 179 1.15 -16.28 -8.41
N PRO A 180 -0.18 -16.50 -8.30
CA PRO A 180 -0.77 -16.93 -7.03
C PRO A 180 -0.31 -18.33 -6.66
N ASN A 181 0.09 -18.48 -5.39
CA ASN A 181 0.30 -19.78 -4.73
C ASN A 181 -0.39 -19.82 -3.36
N THR A 182 -1.37 -18.95 -3.17
CA THR A 182 -2.15 -18.79 -1.93
C THR A 182 -3.62 -18.95 -2.27
N THR A 183 -4.35 -19.73 -1.47
CA THR A 183 -5.80 -19.89 -1.64
C THR A 183 -6.51 -18.56 -1.35
N GLN A 184 -7.56 -18.26 -2.11
CA GLN A 184 -8.39 -17.08 -1.88
C GLN A 184 -9.01 -17.10 -0.48
N ALA A 185 -9.11 -15.93 0.16
CA ALA A 185 -9.85 -15.79 1.41
C ALA A 185 -11.35 -15.70 1.10
N LEU A 186 -12.16 -16.43 1.86
CA LEU A 186 -13.60 -16.47 1.68
C LEU A 186 -14.35 -16.11 2.95
N THR A 187 -15.42 -15.35 2.80
CA THR A 187 -16.49 -15.20 3.79
C THR A 187 -17.84 -15.12 3.09
N ILE A 188 -18.91 -15.13 3.88
CA ILE A 188 -20.29 -15.16 3.40
C ILE A 188 -20.95 -13.81 3.66
N LEU A 189 -21.56 -13.26 2.61
CA LEU A 189 -22.60 -12.24 2.72
C LEU A 189 -23.95 -12.96 2.93
N ASN A 190 -24.44 -12.93 4.17
CA ASN A 190 -25.65 -13.61 4.59
C ASN A 190 -26.84 -12.64 4.60
N TYR A 191 -27.85 -12.95 3.79
CA TYR A 191 -29.15 -12.26 3.82
C TYR A 191 -29.92 -12.74 5.06
N HIS A 192 -29.74 -12.01 6.15
CA HIS A 192 -30.20 -12.34 7.49
C HIS A 192 -31.73 -12.34 7.59
N ASN A 193 -32.29 -13.19 8.45
CA ASN A 193 -33.72 -13.48 8.62
C ASN A 193 -34.42 -14.12 7.40
N THR A 194 -33.76 -14.26 6.26
CA THR A 194 -34.34 -14.90 5.06
C THR A 194 -33.61 -16.18 4.65
N THR A 195 -32.33 -16.33 5.01
CA THR A 195 -31.57 -17.57 4.78
C THR A 195 -30.58 -17.86 5.92
N SER A 196 -30.37 -19.14 6.23
CA SER A 196 -29.39 -19.56 7.23
C SER A 196 -27.97 -19.26 6.77
N ALA A 197 -27.12 -18.74 7.65
CA ALA A 197 -25.71 -18.54 7.36
C ALA A 197 -24.92 -19.85 7.11
N SER A 198 -25.46 -20.99 7.56
CA SER A 198 -24.88 -22.32 7.29
C SER A 198 -25.19 -22.84 5.89
N LYS A 199 -26.16 -22.25 5.18
CA LYS A 199 -26.49 -22.62 3.81
C LYS A 199 -25.37 -22.09 2.89
N PRO A 200 -24.67 -22.94 2.11
CA PRO A 200 -23.68 -22.43 1.18
C PRO A 200 -24.34 -21.54 0.11
N PRO A 201 -23.66 -20.47 -0.37
CA PRO A 201 -24.07 -19.77 -1.59
C PRO A 201 -24.28 -20.78 -2.73
N PRO A 202 -25.26 -20.59 -3.65
CA PRO A 202 -25.62 -21.59 -4.65
C PRO A 202 -24.61 -21.74 -5.81
N SER A 203 -23.69 -20.78 -5.95
CA SER A 203 -22.69 -20.73 -7.01
C SER A 203 -21.28 -20.75 -6.42
N PRO A 204 -20.26 -21.21 -7.18
CA PRO A 204 -18.87 -21.12 -6.74
C PRO A 204 -18.47 -19.67 -6.46
N PRO A 205 -17.44 -19.45 -5.61
CA PRO A 205 -16.85 -18.14 -5.45
C PRO A 205 -16.41 -17.56 -6.80
N PRO A 206 -16.46 -16.23 -6.96
CA PRO A 206 -16.13 -15.62 -8.23
C PRO A 206 -14.61 -15.70 -8.47
N VAL A 207 -14.23 -15.88 -9.73
CA VAL A 207 -12.83 -16.04 -10.14
C VAL A 207 -12.24 -14.66 -10.37
N ALA A 208 -11.17 -14.33 -9.64
CA ALA A 208 -10.45 -13.08 -9.85
C ALA A 208 -9.85 -13.02 -11.26
N PRO A 209 -9.74 -11.83 -11.88
CA PRO A 209 -9.13 -11.75 -13.20
C PRO A 209 -7.65 -12.20 -13.13
N LEU A 210 -7.09 -12.71 -14.23
CA LEU A 210 -5.76 -13.33 -14.26
C LEU A 210 -4.66 -12.45 -13.66
N TRP A 211 -3.87 -12.96 -12.71
CA TRP A 211 -2.91 -12.18 -11.90
C TRP A 211 -2.00 -11.19 -12.65
N ASN A 212 -1.56 -11.54 -13.86
CA ASN A 212 -0.65 -10.78 -14.73
C ASN A 212 -1.37 -9.90 -15.76
N ASN A 213 -2.70 -9.83 -15.75
CA ASN A 213 -3.46 -8.91 -16.59
C ASN A 213 -3.37 -7.49 -16.00
N TYR A 214 -2.23 -6.83 -16.19
CA TYR A 214 -2.00 -5.46 -15.71
C TYR A 214 -2.86 -4.43 -16.45
N THR A 215 -3.36 -4.75 -17.65
CA THR A 215 -4.32 -3.89 -18.36
C THR A 215 -5.60 -3.71 -17.55
N HIS A 216 -6.13 -4.79 -16.96
CA HIS A 216 -7.28 -4.73 -16.05
C HIS A 216 -7.01 -3.80 -14.85
N SER A 217 -5.88 -4.01 -14.17
CA SER A 217 -5.49 -3.21 -13.00
C SER A 217 -5.30 -1.73 -13.33
N LYS A 218 -4.68 -1.43 -14.48
CA LYS A 218 -4.50 -0.06 -14.97
C LYS A 218 -5.84 0.60 -15.33
N LEU A 219 -6.77 -0.13 -15.93
CA LEU A 219 -8.12 0.37 -16.24
C LEU A 219 -8.92 0.69 -14.97
N PHE A 220 -8.84 -0.16 -13.95
CA PHE A 220 -9.42 0.14 -12.64
C PHE A 220 -8.80 1.39 -12.01
N THR A 221 -7.47 1.42 -11.90
CA THR A 221 -6.73 2.51 -11.25
C THR A 221 -7.00 3.88 -11.92
N LYS A 222 -7.09 3.91 -13.26
CA LYS A 222 -7.36 5.15 -14.03
C LYS A 222 -8.80 5.67 -13.88
N LYS A 223 -9.76 4.89 -13.36
CA LYS A 223 -11.12 5.37 -13.06
C LYS A 223 -11.19 6.19 -11.77
N ILE A 224 -10.19 6.07 -10.90
CA ILE A 224 -10.15 6.76 -9.61
C ILE A 224 -9.85 8.24 -9.86
N LEU A 225 -10.85 9.08 -9.60
CA LEU A 225 -10.78 10.53 -9.78
C LEU A 225 -11.30 11.22 -8.51
N ALA A 226 -10.74 12.37 -8.17
CA ALA A 226 -11.29 13.18 -7.09
C ALA A 226 -12.71 13.64 -7.43
N LEU A 227 -13.54 13.83 -6.40
CA LEU A 227 -14.87 14.41 -6.55
C LEU A 227 -14.78 15.79 -7.24
N MET A 228 -15.65 16.06 -8.23
CA MET A 228 -15.69 17.37 -8.88
C MET A 228 -16.01 18.46 -7.86
N GLY A 229 -15.26 19.57 -7.92
CA GLY A 229 -15.35 20.64 -6.91
C GLY A 229 -14.57 20.36 -5.63
N ASN A 230 -13.64 19.39 -5.64
CA ASN A 230 -12.70 19.12 -4.55
C ASN A 230 -12.09 20.45 -4.04
N PRO A 231 -12.20 20.76 -2.73
CA PRO A 231 -11.68 21.99 -2.15
C PRO A 231 -10.16 22.14 -2.28
N ASN A 232 -9.44 21.04 -2.51
CA ASN A 232 -7.99 21.00 -2.58
C ASN A 232 -7.52 20.61 -4.00
N PRO A 233 -7.59 21.51 -5.00
CA PRO A 233 -7.00 21.27 -6.31
C PRO A 233 -5.46 21.24 -6.22
N PRO A 234 -4.77 20.47 -7.08
CA PRO A 234 -3.32 20.52 -7.14
C PRO A 234 -2.84 21.91 -7.57
N PRO A 235 -1.73 22.44 -7.02
CA PRO A 235 -1.05 23.58 -7.61
C PRO A 235 -0.75 23.32 -9.09
N THR A 236 -0.85 24.32 -9.96
CA THR A 236 -0.67 24.14 -11.41
C THR A 236 0.79 23.90 -11.80
N THR A 237 1.73 24.47 -11.04
CA THR A 237 3.17 24.33 -11.24
C THR A 237 3.84 23.66 -10.03
N HIS A 238 5.06 23.16 -10.24
CA HIS A 238 5.93 22.64 -9.18
C HIS A 238 7.16 23.54 -9.03
N HIS A 239 7.74 23.56 -7.83
CA HIS A 239 9.01 24.24 -7.54
C HIS A 239 10.20 23.30 -7.70
N ARG A 240 10.00 22.01 -7.42
CA ARG A 240 11.02 20.97 -7.51
C ARG A 240 10.42 19.70 -8.08
N ARG A 241 11.20 18.97 -8.86
CA ARG A 241 10.85 17.64 -9.36
C ARG A 241 11.97 16.66 -9.07
N ILE A 242 11.62 15.53 -8.48
CA ILE A 242 12.53 14.44 -8.16
C ILE A 242 12.07 13.20 -8.91
N ILE A 243 12.98 12.53 -9.61
CA ILE A 243 12.71 11.29 -10.33
C ILE A 243 13.42 10.15 -9.60
N LEU A 244 12.63 9.19 -9.13
CA LEU A 244 13.08 8.07 -8.31
C LEU A 244 13.04 6.78 -9.12
N LEU A 245 14.21 6.32 -9.58
CA LEU A 245 14.38 5.04 -10.25
C LEU A 245 14.37 3.91 -9.22
N ASN A 246 13.45 2.96 -9.40
CA ASN A 246 13.26 1.79 -8.56
C ASN A 246 14.04 0.61 -9.14
N THR A 247 15.05 0.10 -8.41
CA THR A 247 15.84 -1.06 -8.87
C THR A 247 16.05 -2.09 -7.77
N GLN A 248 16.18 -3.35 -8.19
CA GLN A 248 16.70 -4.43 -7.37
C GLN A 248 18.16 -4.68 -7.77
N ASN A 249 19.05 -4.82 -6.78
CA ASN A 249 20.49 -4.77 -6.97
C ASN A 249 21.20 -5.84 -6.12
N TYR A 250 22.45 -6.14 -6.48
CA TYR A 250 23.40 -6.76 -5.57
C TYR A 250 24.34 -5.69 -5.01
N ILE A 251 24.43 -5.60 -3.68
CA ILE A 251 25.38 -4.74 -2.98
C ILE A 251 26.19 -5.64 -2.05
N ASP A 252 27.49 -5.79 -2.30
CA ASP A 252 28.39 -6.72 -1.59
C ASP A 252 27.91 -8.19 -1.57
N GLY A 253 27.15 -8.57 -2.60
CA GLY A 253 26.54 -9.88 -2.76
C GLY A 253 25.27 -10.11 -1.94
N TYR A 254 24.70 -9.07 -1.32
CA TYR A 254 23.36 -9.08 -0.75
C TYR A 254 22.35 -8.53 -1.76
N THR A 255 21.16 -9.14 -1.83
CA THR A 255 20.05 -8.61 -2.62
C THR A 255 19.46 -7.41 -1.89
N LYS A 256 19.40 -6.26 -2.56
CA LYS A 256 18.85 -5.02 -2.02
C LYS A 256 17.90 -4.37 -3.00
N TRP A 257 16.99 -3.56 -2.47
CA TRP A 257 16.27 -2.57 -3.25
C TRP A 257 16.95 -1.22 -3.09
N ALA A 258 17.02 -0.46 -4.17
CA ALA A 258 17.65 0.84 -4.19
C ALA A 258 16.82 1.84 -4.98
N ILE A 259 16.94 3.11 -4.59
CA ILE A 259 16.34 4.26 -5.24
C ILE A 259 17.45 5.15 -5.73
N ASN A 260 17.54 5.35 -7.05
CA ASN A 260 18.66 6.04 -7.69
C ASN A 260 20.04 5.54 -7.20
N ASN A 261 20.20 4.21 -7.18
CA ASN A 261 21.40 3.49 -6.69
C ASN A 261 21.71 3.63 -5.19
N ILE A 262 20.83 4.21 -4.37
CA ILE A 262 20.97 4.24 -2.91
C ILE A 262 19.96 3.29 -2.27
N SER A 263 20.46 2.29 -1.54
CA SER A 263 19.65 1.43 -0.68
C SER A 263 19.59 2.02 0.72
N LEU A 264 18.39 2.36 1.19
CA LEU A 264 18.20 3.06 2.45
C LEU A 264 18.64 2.19 3.65
N VAL A 265 19.47 2.78 4.50
CA VAL A 265 19.79 2.26 5.83
C VAL A 265 19.42 3.33 6.86
N LEU A 266 18.53 2.98 7.79
CA LEU A 266 18.14 3.90 8.85
C LEU A 266 19.26 4.00 9.91
N PRO A 267 19.69 5.22 10.28
CA PRO A 267 20.69 5.40 11.32
C PRO A 267 20.12 5.08 12.71
N ALA A 268 21.00 4.79 13.66
CA ALA A 268 20.62 4.57 15.06
C ALA A 268 20.16 5.84 15.79
N THR A 269 20.37 7.03 15.21
CA THR A 269 19.92 8.32 15.76
C THR A 269 18.73 8.83 14.96
N PRO A 270 17.60 9.19 15.58
CA PRO A 270 16.39 9.59 14.87
C PRO A 270 16.61 10.88 14.08
N TYR A 271 16.31 10.85 12.77
CA TYR A 271 16.49 11.99 11.86
C TYR A 271 15.88 13.29 12.40
N LEU A 272 14.67 13.22 12.98
CA LEU A 272 13.97 14.39 13.52
C LEU A 272 14.82 15.15 14.56
N GLY A 273 15.38 14.41 15.52
CA GLY A 273 16.27 14.98 16.54
C GLY A 273 17.61 15.40 15.95
N SER A 274 18.20 14.58 15.07
CA SER A 274 19.45 14.89 14.37
C SER A 274 19.39 16.22 13.61
N ILE A 275 18.32 16.46 12.87
CA ILE A 275 18.14 17.69 12.08
C ILE A 275 17.77 18.86 12.99
N LYS A 276 16.88 18.67 13.98
CA LYS A 276 16.48 19.75 14.90
C LYS A 276 17.66 20.30 15.70
N TYR A 277 18.53 19.42 16.20
CA TYR A 277 19.68 19.77 17.04
C TYR A 277 21.00 19.88 16.26
N ASN A 278 20.94 19.83 14.93
CA ASN A 278 22.10 19.99 14.05
C ASN A 278 23.27 19.04 14.40
N LEU A 279 22.95 17.77 14.64
CA LEU A 279 23.94 16.76 15.02
C LEU A 279 24.76 16.33 13.81
N ASN A 280 26.06 16.64 13.85
CA ASN A 280 27.01 16.15 12.85
C ASN A 280 27.15 14.62 12.93
N ASN A 281 27.40 13.99 11.78
CA ASN A 281 27.63 12.53 11.67
C ASN A 281 26.48 11.61 12.12
N ALA A 282 25.27 12.13 12.30
CA ALA A 282 24.10 11.32 12.65
C ALA A 282 23.49 10.56 11.45
N PHE A 283 23.72 11.06 10.23
CA PHE A 283 23.32 10.50 8.95
C PHE A 283 24.17 11.12 7.83
N ASP A 284 24.01 10.66 6.58
CA ASP A 284 24.75 11.21 5.43
C ASP A 284 24.28 12.61 5.06
N HIS A 285 25.18 13.59 5.13
CA HIS A 285 24.90 15.00 4.78
C HIS A 285 24.95 15.28 3.27
N LYS A 286 25.28 14.28 2.45
CA LYS A 286 25.30 14.42 0.98
C LYS A 286 23.88 14.53 0.47
N THR A 287 23.64 15.44 -0.48
CA THR A 287 22.36 15.51 -1.18
C THR A 287 22.12 14.19 -1.93
N PRO A 288 21.02 13.47 -1.68
CA PRO A 288 20.72 12.24 -2.41
C PRO A 288 20.41 12.55 -3.89
N PRO A 289 20.68 11.61 -4.82
CA PRO A 289 20.48 11.85 -6.25
C PRO A 289 19.01 12.11 -6.59
N GLU A 290 18.71 13.23 -7.26
CA GLU A 290 17.33 13.60 -7.63
C GLU A 290 16.87 13.01 -8.97
N ASN A 291 17.75 12.33 -9.68
CA ASN A 291 17.47 11.70 -10.98
C ASN A 291 18.45 10.55 -11.22
N PHE A 292 18.23 9.81 -12.30
CA PHE A 292 19.07 8.72 -12.78
C PHE A 292 19.63 9.01 -14.19
N PRO A 293 20.65 8.27 -14.66
CA PRO A 293 21.28 8.52 -15.96
C PRO A 293 20.28 8.49 -17.13
N SER A 294 20.39 9.47 -18.03
CA SER A 294 19.51 9.59 -19.21
C SER A 294 19.61 8.41 -20.17
N ASN A 295 20.75 7.72 -20.19
CA ASN A 295 20.99 6.51 -20.98
C ASN A 295 20.56 5.20 -20.29
N TYR A 296 19.99 5.26 -19.08
CA TYR A 296 19.49 4.06 -18.39
C TYR A 296 18.31 3.45 -19.16
N ASP A 297 18.42 2.16 -19.51
CA ASP A 297 17.39 1.37 -20.18
C ASP A 297 16.52 0.65 -19.14
N VAL A 298 15.32 1.19 -18.88
CA VAL A 298 14.41 0.65 -17.86
C VAL A 298 13.83 -0.72 -18.22
N MET A 299 13.96 -1.14 -19.48
CA MET A 299 13.41 -2.40 -19.98
C MET A 299 14.39 -3.57 -19.84
N LYS A 300 15.67 -3.30 -19.53
CA LYS A 300 16.72 -4.31 -19.45
C LYS A 300 17.26 -4.46 -18.04
N GLN A 301 17.73 -5.67 -17.75
CA GLN A 301 18.48 -5.94 -16.53
C GLN A 301 19.74 -5.06 -16.50
N ALA A 302 19.93 -4.32 -15.40
CA ALA A 302 21.11 -3.50 -15.16
C ALA A 302 21.86 -4.02 -13.94
N GLN A 303 23.19 -4.13 -14.04
CA GLN A 303 24.03 -4.57 -12.91
C GLN A 303 24.19 -3.49 -11.84
N ASN A 304 24.10 -2.21 -12.23
CA ASN A 304 24.20 -1.06 -11.32
C ASN A 304 25.40 -1.16 -10.36
N PRO A 305 26.64 -1.20 -10.88
CA PRO A 305 27.84 -1.44 -10.06
C PRO A 305 28.10 -0.34 -9.03
N ASN A 306 27.50 0.84 -9.20
CA ASN A 306 27.64 1.98 -8.29
C ASN A 306 26.56 1.98 -7.18
N SER A 307 25.72 0.96 -7.09
CA SER A 307 24.73 0.86 -6.02
C SER A 307 25.38 0.70 -4.66
N THR A 308 24.94 1.48 -3.69
CA THR A 308 25.51 1.51 -2.34
C THR A 308 24.46 1.76 -1.27
N TYR A 309 24.84 1.64 -0.01
CA TYR A 309 23.99 1.97 1.14
C TYR A 309 24.05 3.47 1.42
N GLY A 310 22.95 4.03 1.92
CA GLY A 310 22.94 5.43 2.35
C GLY A 310 21.79 5.79 3.28
N SER A 311 21.96 6.90 3.98
CA SER A 311 21.05 7.47 4.97
C SER A 311 20.73 8.95 4.68
N ALA A 312 20.99 9.39 3.45
CA ALA A 312 20.79 10.76 3.03
C ALA A 312 19.29 11.14 2.99
N VAL A 313 19.01 12.41 3.28
CA VAL A 313 17.66 12.97 3.38
C VAL A 313 17.46 14.01 2.28
N TYR A 314 16.33 13.98 1.58
CA TYR A 314 15.96 15.09 0.69
C TYR A 314 15.39 16.23 1.54
N MET A 315 16.20 17.27 1.73
CA MET A 315 15.76 18.49 2.41
C MET A 315 14.87 19.30 1.46
N LEU A 316 13.59 19.42 1.77
CA LEU A 316 12.61 20.16 0.97
C LEU A 316 12.40 21.55 1.58
N SER A 317 12.23 22.54 0.70
CA SER A 317 11.88 23.89 1.14
C SER A 317 10.44 23.91 1.65
N PHE A 318 10.23 24.46 2.85
CA PHE A 318 8.92 24.51 3.47
C PHE A 318 7.93 25.34 2.61
N ASN A 319 6.71 24.85 2.50
CA ASN A 319 5.61 25.43 1.72
C ASN A 319 5.91 25.51 0.21
N THR A 320 6.64 24.54 -0.34
CA THR A 320 6.87 24.42 -1.79
C THR A 320 6.17 23.20 -2.38
N THR A 321 5.73 23.33 -3.62
CA THR A 321 5.15 22.22 -4.40
C THR A 321 6.24 21.32 -4.97
N VAL A 322 6.14 20.02 -4.73
CA VAL A 322 7.10 19.00 -5.15
C VAL A 322 6.41 17.98 -6.05
N ASP A 323 7.00 17.73 -7.23
CA ASP A 323 6.66 16.61 -8.08
C ASP A 323 7.59 15.43 -7.79
N ILE A 324 7.02 14.24 -7.64
CA ILE A 324 7.77 12.98 -7.58
C ILE A 324 7.36 12.11 -8.76
N ILE A 325 8.35 11.67 -9.54
CA ILE A 325 8.14 10.68 -10.59
C ILE A 325 8.75 9.37 -10.12
N LEU A 326 7.91 8.38 -9.84
CA LEU A 326 8.33 7.01 -9.59
C LEU A 326 8.56 6.34 -10.94
N GLN A 327 9.81 5.96 -11.24
CA GLN A 327 10.16 5.19 -12.43
C GLN A 327 10.43 3.74 -12.02
N ASN A 328 9.67 2.80 -12.59
CA ASN A 328 9.93 1.38 -12.45
C ASN A 328 10.90 0.87 -13.52
N ALA A 329 11.57 -0.24 -13.26
CA ALA A 329 12.53 -0.85 -14.17
C ALA A 329 12.51 -2.38 -14.07
N ASN A 330 13.30 -3.02 -14.92
CA ASN A 330 13.61 -4.43 -14.78
C ASN A 330 14.36 -4.69 -13.45
N ALA A 331 13.94 -5.73 -12.73
CA ALA A 331 14.58 -6.23 -11.51
C ALA A 331 15.83 -7.07 -11.86
N LEU A 332 16.28 -7.96 -10.95
CA LEU A 332 17.43 -8.82 -11.22
C LEU A 332 17.13 -9.95 -12.21
N ALA A 333 15.89 -10.41 -12.30
CA ALA A 333 15.49 -11.40 -13.30
C ALA A 333 15.16 -10.71 -14.64
N VAL A 334 15.56 -11.33 -15.75
CA VAL A 334 15.28 -10.81 -17.10
C VAL A 334 13.76 -10.75 -17.34
N ASN A 335 13.28 -9.66 -17.93
CA ASN A 335 11.87 -9.40 -18.23
C ASN A 335 10.97 -9.46 -16.98
N SER A 336 11.51 -9.07 -15.84
CA SER A 336 10.79 -9.06 -14.56
C SER A 336 10.75 -7.65 -14.02
N SER A 337 9.54 -7.12 -13.81
CA SER A 337 9.27 -5.86 -13.14
C SER A 337 7.98 -6.04 -12.34
N GLU A 338 7.95 -5.57 -11.10
CA GLU A 338 6.87 -5.83 -10.16
C GLU A 338 6.01 -4.58 -9.93
N ILE A 339 4.82 -4.74 -9.34
CA ILE A 339 4.04 -3.61 -8.84
C ILE A 339 4.64 -3.17 -7.50
N HIS A 340 4.82 -1.87 -7.31
CA HIS A 340 5.26 -1.30 -6.03
C HIS A 340 4.28 -0.25 -5.52
N PRO A 341 3.52 -0.51 -4.43
CA PRO A 341 2.76 0.54 -3.75
C PRO A 341 3.71 1.44 -2.99
N TRP A 342 3.68 2.73 -3.27
CA TRP A 342 4.47 3.76 -2.60
C TRP A 342 3.59 4.58 -1.67
N HIS A 343 4.00 4.70 -0.42
CA HIS A 343 3.28 5.37 0.65
C HIS A 343 4.09 6.57 1.18
N LEU A 344 3.45 7.74 1.28
CA LEU A 344 4.05 8.96 1.83
C LEU A 344 3.50 9.25 3.23
N HIS A 345 4.42 9.42 4.19
CA HIS A 345 4.06 9.81 5.55
C HIS A 345 3.77 11.32 5.63
N GLY A 346 2.88 11.69 6.55
CA GLY A 346 2.61 13.09 6.91
C GLY A 346 1.91 13.95 5.85
N HIS A 347 1.56 13.37 4.70
CA HIS A 347 0.91 14.06 3.58
C HIS A 347 0.00 13.11 2.81
N ASP A 348 -1.07 13.66 2.26
CA ASP A 348 -1.66 13.16 1.03
C ASP A 348 -1.05 13.89 -0.18
N PHE A 349 -1.08 13.26 -1.33
CA PHE A 349 -0.58 13.74 -2.62
C PHE A 349 -1.62 13.54 -3.73
N TRP A 350 -1.56 14.39 -4.76
CA TRP A 350 -2.33 14.20 -5.98
C TRP A 350 -1.62 13.22 -6.91
N VAL A 351 -2.35 12.20 -7.38
CA VAL A 351 -1.84 11.30 -8.42
C VAL A 351 -2.12 11.91 -9.79
N LEU A 352 -1.08 12.49 -10.40
CA LEU A 352 -1.19 13.25 -11.64
C LEU A 352 -1.33 12.37 -12.87
N GLY A 353 -0.78 11.15 -12.84
CA GLY A 353 -0.88 10.24 -13.96
C GLY A 353 0.03 9.03 -13.88
N TYR A 354 -0.17 8.14 -14.83
CA TYR A 354 0.57 6.90 -15.02
C TYR A 354 0.96 6.77 -16.49
N GLY A 355 2.11 6.18 -16.77
CA GLY A 355 2.50 5.84 -18.13
C GLY A 355 3.37 4.59 -18.22
N GLU A 356 3.64 4.18 -19.46
CA GLU A 356 4.46 3.03 -19.78
C GLU A 356 5.87 3.49 -20.17
N GLY A 357 6.85 2.59 -20.00
CA GLY A 357 8.24 2.83 -20.35
C GLY A 357 8.92 3.86 -19.47
N LYS A 358 9.93 4.52 -20.04
CA LYS A 358 10.72 5.56 -19.38
C LYS A 358 10.00 6.90 -19.47
N PHE A 359 9.83 7.57 -18.33
CA PHE A 359 9.25 8.90 -18.26
C PHE A 359 10.06 9.91 -19.11
N SER A 360 9.33 10.70 -19.90
CA SER A 360 9.84 11.83 -20.66
C SER A 360 9.10 13.10 -20.29
N ASN A 361 9.82 14.11 -19.78
CA ASN A 361 9.20 15.37 -19.39
C ASN A 361 8.46 16.07 -20.54
N GLU A 362 8.99 15.99 -21.76
CA GLU A 362 8.45 16.68 -22.94
C GLU A 362 7.11 16.11 -23.41
N ASN A 363 6.94 14.79 -23.27
CA ASN A 363 5.79 14.03 -23.74
C ASN A 363 4.77 13.82 -22.63
N ASP A 364 5.23 13.31 -21.49
CA ASP A 364 4.36 12.83 -20.40
C ASP A 364 3.94 13.96 -19.47
N GLY A 365 4.82 14.92 -19.18
CA GLY A 365 4.55 16.01 -18.25
C GLY A 365 3.35 16.89 -18.66
N LYS A 366 3.02 16.93 -19.95
CA LYS A 366 1.87 17.67 -20.50
C LYS A 366 0.53 16.95 -20.33
N SER A 367 0.57 15.64 -20.09
CA SER A 367 -0.61 14.77 -19.94
C SER A 367 -1.12 14.64 -18.50
N PHE A 368 -0.47 15.32 -17.55
CA PHE A 368 -0.84 15.27 -16.15
C PHE A 368 -2.27 15.76 -15.94
N ASN A 369 -3.06 14.97 -15.21
CA ASN A 369 -4.38 15.38 -14.76
C ASN A 369 -4.23 16.42 -13.66
N LEU A 370 -4.41 17.69 -14.01
CA LEU A 370 -4.50 18.81 -13.04
C LEU A 370 -5.95 19.24 -12.78
N LYS A 371 -6.93 18.56 -13.39
CA LYS A 371 -8.35 18.92 -13.29
C LYS A 371 -9.01 18.24 -12.10
N ASN A 372 -8.84 16.94 -11.96
CA ASN A 372 -9.42 16.13 -10.89
C ASN A 372 -8.58 14.91 -10.50
N PRO A 373 -7.25 15.05 -10.31
CA PRO A 373 -6.44 13.93 -9.82
C PRO A 373 -6.91 13.52 -8.42
N PRO A 374 -6.96 12.21 -8.11
CA PRO A 374 -7.32 11.75 -6.78
C PRO A 374 -6.25 12.17 -5.77
N TYR A 375 -6.68 12.49 -4.54
CA TYR A 375 -5.84 12.86 -3.41
C TYR A 375 -5.69 11.64 -2.50
N ARG A 376 -4.46 11.17 -2.29
CA ARG A 376 -4.15 9.84 -1.73
C ARG A 376 -2.88 9.85 -0.89
N ASN A 377 -2.68 8.87 -0.03
CA ASN A 377 -1.39 8.64 0.64
C ASN A 377 -0.61 7.45 0.05
N THR A 378 -1.26 6.62 -0.77
CA THR A 378 -0.63 5.47 -1.41
C THR A 378 -0.92 5.44 -2.92
N ALA A 379 0.09 5.15 -3.74
CA ALA A 379 -0.07 4.94 -5.17
C ALA A 379 0.90 3.88 -5.70
N VAL A 380 0.46 3.06 -6.63
CA VAL A 380 1.31 2.06 -7.27
C VAL A 380 2.09 2.61 -8.44
N VAL A 381 3.32 2.12 -8.63
CA VAL A 381 3.98 2.12 -9.94
C VAL A 381 3.89 0.71 -10.54
N PHE A 382 3.37 0.63 -11.78
CA PHE A 382 3.19 -0.62 -12.49
C PHE A 382 4.48 -1.13 -13.15
N PRO A 383 4.56 -2.44 -13.51
CA PRO A 383 5.70 -3.00 -14.20
C PRO A 383 6.09 -2.19 -15.44
N PHE A 384 7.39 -1.88 -15.56
CA PHE A 384 7.97 -1.11 -16.66
C PHE A 384 7.32 0.25 -16.93
N GLY A 385 6.64 0.84 -15.95
CA GLY A 385 5.96 2.12 -16.09
C GLY A 385 6.50 3.21 -15.19
N TRP A 386 5.79 4.33 -15.18
CA TRP A 386 6.03 5.44 -14.26
C TRP A 386 4.73 5.94 -13.64
N THR A 387 4.85 6.63 -12.51
CA THR A 387 3.72 7.27 -11.80
C THR A 387 4.15 8.64 -11.31
N ALA A 388 3.35 9.66 -11.62
CA ALA A 388 3.63 11.04 -11.28
C ALA A 388 2.73 11.49 -10.11
N LEU A 389 3.36 12.01 -9.06
CA LEU A 389 2.73 12.47 -7.84
C LEU A 389 3.08 13.94 -7.60
N ARG A 390 2.18 14.69 -6.97
CA ARG A 390 2.42 16.06 -6.51
C ARG A 390 1.95 16.25 -5.08
N PHE A 391 2.74 16.93 -4.26
CA PHE A 391 2.33 17.37 -2.93
C PHE A 391 2.94 18.72 -2.59
N VAL A 392 2.48 19.33 -1.49
CA VAL A 392 3.08 20.55 -0.94
C VAL A 392 3.82 20.17 0.33
N ALA A 393 5.10 20.51 0.44
CA ALA A 393 5.92 20.25 1.62
C ALA A 393 5.60 21.26 2.74
N ASN A 394 4.41 21.17 3.31
CA ASN A 394 3.84 22.14 4.26
C ASN A 394 3.63 21.59 5.68
N ASN A 395 4.11 20.37 5.97
CA ASN A 395 4.02 19.76 7.29
C ASN A 395 5.41 19.65 7.95
N PRO A 396 5.76 20.52 8.91
CA PRO A 396 7.08 20.50 9.54
C PRO A 396 7.43 19.12 10.11
N GLY A 397 8.49 18.49 9.65
CA GLY A 397 8.79 17.13 10.05
C GLY A 397 9.87 16.43 9.23
N VAL A 398 10.00 15.13 9.51
CA VAL A 398 10.80 14.19 8.73
C VAL A 398 9.90 13.01 8.40
N TRP A 399 9.74 12.73 7.12
CA TRP A 399 8.71 11.82 6.61
C TRP A 399 9.35 10.77 5.71
N ALA A 400 8.98 9.52 5.93
CA ALA A 400 9.36 8.45 5.03
C ALA A 400 8.47 8.48 3.78
N PHE A 401 9.08 8.18 2.63
CA PHE A 401 8.38 7.84 1.40
C PHE A 401 8.94 6.51 0.93
N HIS A 402 8.14 5.45 0.96
CA HIS A 402 8.69 4.09 0.80
C HIS A 402 7.72 3.12 0.14
N CYS A 403 8.27 2.02 -0.38
CA CYS A 403 7.44 0.91 -0.82
C CYS A 403 6.73 0.27 0.39
N HIS A 404 5.43 0.01 0.27
CA HIS A 404 4.59 -0.56 1.33
C HIS A 404 4.57 -2.09 1.32
N ILE A 405 5.44 -2.73 0.52
CA ILE A 405 5.76 -4.16 0.62
C ILE A 405 6.86 -4.32 1.67
N GLU A 406 6.57 -5.05 2.76
CA GLU A 406 7.42 -5.11 3.96
C GLU A 406 8.83 -5.63 3.67
N PRO A 407 9.01 -6.73 2.90
CA PRO A 407 10.34 -7.20 2.54
C PRO A 407 11.13 -6.17 1.72
N HIS A 408 10.45 -5.38 0.88
CA HIS A 408 11.12 -4.38 0.05
C HIS A 408 11.63 -3.23 0.90
N LEU A 409 10.80 -2.77 1.86
CA LEU A 409 11.21 -1.79 2.86
C LEU A 409 12.40 -2.30 3.68
N HIS A 410 12.35 -3.54 4.18
CA HIS A 410 13.47 -4.18 4.91
C HIS A 410 14.77 -4.23 4.08
N MET A 411 14.63 -4.38 2.75
CA MET A 411 15.74 -4.41 1.80
C MET A 411 16.17 -3.02 1.29
N GLY A 412 15.61 -1.93 1.83
CA GLY A 412 16.06 -0.55 1.58
C GLY A 412 15.25 0.25 0.54
N MET A 413 14.07 -0.22 0.13
CA MET A 413 13.21 0.43 -0.86
C MET A 413 12.44 1.63 -0.29
N GLY A 414 13.14 2.73 -0.03
CA GLY A 414 12.53 3.97 0.43
C GLY A 414 13.49 5.14 0.43
N VAL A 415 12.93 6.31 0.69
CA VAL A 415 13.65 7.58 0.87
C VAL A 415 13.07 8.34 2.07
N VAL A 416 13.80 9.37 2.51
CA VAL A 416 13.39 10.23 3.62
C VAL A 416 13.34 11.66 3.14
N PHE A 417 12.23 12.34 3.42
CA PHE A 417 12.02 13.77 3.18
C PHE A 417 12.04 14.52 4.50
N ALA A 418 12.54 15.75 4.48
CA ALA A 418 12.47 16.62 5.64
C ALA A 418 12.21 18.07 5.22
N GLU A 419 11.30 18.73 5.92
CA GLU A 419 10.89 20.09 5.64
C GLU A 419 10.53 20.79 6.94
N GLY A 420 10.84 22.09 7.01
CA GLY A 420 10.38 22.92 8.11
C GLY A 420 10.79 22.44 9.52
N VAL A 421 11.74 21.51 9.69
CA VAL A 421 12.06 20.87 10.99
C VAL A 421 12.34 21.89 12.11
N ARG A 422 12.93 23.05 11.77
CA ARG A 422 13.16 24.15 12.73
C ARG A 422 11.89 24.81 13.26
N ARG A 423 10.74 24.62 12.60
CA ARG A 423 9.42 25.12 13.00
C ARG A 423 8.74 24.23 14.05
N LEU A 424 9.26 23.03 14.30
CA LEU A 424 8.71 22.13 15.30
C LEU A 424 8.87 22.71 16.70
N GLY A 425 7.86 22.46 17.54
CA GLY A 425 7.94 22.69 18.99
C GLY A 425 8.92 21.76 19.69
N LYS A 426 8.76 21.62 21.01
CA LYS A 426 9.55 20.67 21.81
C LYS A 426 9.25 19.24 21.36
N ILE A 427 10.29 18.48 21.04
CA ILE A 427 10.17 17.05 20.78
C ILE A 427 10.07 16.33 22.13
N PRO A 428 9.16 15.35 22.30
CA PRO A 428 9.09 14.54 23.52
C PRO A 428 10.44 13.88 23.84
N ASN A 429 10.79 13.82 25.12
CA ASN A 429 12.11 13.35 25.55
C ASN A 429 12.37 11.90 25.13
N GLU A 430 11.34 11.07 25.17
CA GLU A 430 11.34 9.64 24.83
C GLU A 430 11.76 9.39 23.38
N VAL A 431 11.54 10.35 22.49
CA VAL A 431 11.98 10.29 21.08
C VAL A 431 13.48 10.57 20.95
N LEU A 432 14.08 11.24 21.94
CA LEU A 432 15.46 11.73 21.88
C LEU A 432 16.45 10.87 22.71
N THR A 433 15.99 9.81 23.36
CA THR A 433 16.81 9.03 24.31
C THR A 433 17.75 7.98 23.70
N CYS A 434 17.91 7.93 22.38
CA CYS A 434 18.81 6.98 21.70
C CYS A 434 19.86 7.69 20.83
N GLY A 435 20.87 6.95 20.36
CA GLY A 435 21.88 7.46 19.44
C GLY A 435 22.63 8.70 19.96
N LEU A 436 22.98 9.62 19.04
CA LEU A 436 23.67 10.87 19.38
C LEU A 436 22.78 11.87 20.13
N THR A 437 21.46 11.85 19.90
CA THR A 437 20.51 12.65 20.69
C THR A 437 20.55 12.24 22.16
N GLY A 438 20.58 10.93 22.46
CA GLY A 438 20.65 10.44 23.83
C GLY A 438 21.92 10.88 24.54
N LYS A 439 23.07 10.83 23.85
CA LYS A 439 24.35 11.33 24.37
C LYS A 439 24.31 12.82 24.68
N MET A 440 23.75 13.64 23.79
CA MET A 440 23.61 15.08 23.99
C MET A 440 22.77 15.40 25.25
N PHE A 441 21.62 14.74 25.43
CA PHE A 441 20.72 15.03 26.55
C PHE A 441 21.15 14.42 27.89
N LEU A 442 22.00 13.38 27.89
CA LEU A 442 22.61 12.86 29.10
C LEU A 442 23.71 13.78 29.63
N ASN A 443 24.53 14.37 28.74
CA ASN A 443 25.62 15.26 29.15
C ASN A 443 25.11 16.59 29.73
N ASN A 444 24.01 17.14 29.19
CA ASN A 444 23.41 18.40 29.67
C ASN A 444 22.67 18.29 31.03
N LYS A 445 22.66 17.12 31.68
CA LYS A 445 22.11 16.97 33.05
C LYS A 445 23.18 17.03 34.15
N ASN A 446 24.46 17.05 33.77
CA ASN A 446 25.60 17.04 34.69
C ASN A 446 26.29 18.41 34.84
N ASP A 447 25.76 19.44 34.18
CA ASP A 447 26.09 20.86 34.36
C ASP A 447 24.82 21.59 34.86
#